data_AF-A0A2V8XD59-F1
#
_entry.id   AF-A0A2V8XD59-F1
#
_cell.length_a   1.000
_cell.length_b   1.000
_cell.length_c   1.000
_cell.angle_alpha   90.00
_cell.angle_beta   90.00
_cell.angle_gamma   90.00
#
_symmetry.space_group_name_H-M   'P 1'
#
loop_
_entity.id
_entity.type
_entity.pdbx_description
1 polymer ?
#
loop_
_entity_poly.entity_id
_entity_poly.type
_entity_poly.pdbx_seq_one_letter_code
_entity_poly.pdbx_strand_id
1 'polypeptide(L)'
;MECYSEQMCSIFVDGELAVDEARRLRDHLATCQRCRELVDALRAENRVLGESLHELPEEAADPVGFPRLRLSRVWGDLAALAAVLALVSVFSAWVDKLRIPEALEWLNPFSADGLTNLIFNLSYYFAHGGTAMLADYAAVVGGLFLLLGGGALLLARRWRLDQPGLHLLIVLLTLSLPSFALERRHAEFVTVAANETVDDTLLAAGNTVRVEGVVNGDLLAFARTLEVRGSVKGDLVSFAKRTVVSGTVEGRIYNFSQSLDLDGELGHSIYGWVQSLRVDNRGHVGDGIVVGAGDISLEGEVKRSATIFAGNADVSGTIGRDLTMAGGSLTLTNAARVGGNLSARVRQLKDVRIADGASILGKRDIQVRVRKSQFTRPRFYLHQAVWLAAAMLVGWLGLALFPGFFQACTQAVGAGWRSLGLGVGVLAGAPVAIVVAAVTLVGIPISLMLLAVYLAAIYLAKIWVGAFLGRMLLKPSGTTRRDWLLGLLVGLLILTIVGFIPYLGGLVRLAMVCLGLGAFAWQLHRSLRPAIAA
;
A
#
# COMPACT_ATOMS: atom_id res chain seq x y z
N MET A 1 7.32 78.08 34.76
CA MET A 1 7.95 76.98 33.98
C MET A 1 7.23 75.72 34.38
N GLU A 2 6.52 75.09 33.44
CA GLU A 2 5.82 73.83 33.69
C GLU A 2 6.84 72.73 33.97
N CYS A 3 6.59 71.91 34.98
CA CYS A 3 7.42 70.74 35.28
C CYS A 3 7.24 69.68 34.20
N TYR A 4 8.28 68.91 33.93
CA TYR A 4 8.21 67.77 33.01
C TYR A 4 7.31 66.66 33.58
N SER A 5 6.65 65.92 32.69
CA SER A 5 5.86 64.75 33.06
C SER A 5 6.76 63.61 33.56
N GLU A 6 6.20 62.75 34.38
CA GLU A 6 6.86 61.55 34.92
C GLU A 6 7.36 60.62 33.80
N GLN A 7 6.57 60.47 32.73
CA GLN A 7 6.94 59.67 31.57
C GLN A 7 8.21 60.19 30.88
N MET A 8 8.36 61.51 30.72
CA MET A 8 9.58 62.10 30.16
C MET A 8 10.78 61.94 31.10
N CYS A 9 10.56 61.99 32.42
CA CYS A 9 11.61 61.76 33.40
C CYS A 9 12.05 60.28 33.44
N SER A 10 11.14 59.32 33.24
CA SER A 10 11.45 57.89 33.14
C SER A 10 12.31 57.58 31.92
N ILE A 11 11.89 58.03 30.73
CA ILE A 11 12.64 57.82 29.48
C ILE A 11 14.05 58.46 29.56
N PHE A 12 14.18 59.58 30.29
CA PHE A 12 15.47 60.19 30.57
C PHE A 12 16.36 59.35 31.51
N VAL A 13 15.77 58.71 32.54
CA VAL A 13 16.49 57.81 33.46
C VAL A 13 16.95 56.53 32.76
N ASP A 14 16.15 56.02 31.82
CA ASP A 14 16.47 54.85 31.01
C ASP A 14 17.50 55.15 29.89
N GLY A 15 17.81 56.43 29.66
CA GLY A 15 18.82 56.88 28.69
C GLY A 15 18.34 56.91 27.24
N GLU A 16 17.03 56.73 27.00
CA GLU A 16 16.45 56.65 25.66
C GLU A 16 15.95 58.01 25.10
N LEU A 17 16.07 59.08 25.90
CA LEU A 17 15.64 60.41 25.47
C LEU A 17 16.59 61.01 24.42
N ALA A 18 16.04 61.68 23.40
CA ALA A 18 16.82 62.34 22.36
C ALA A 18 17.83 63.35 22.94
N VAL A 19 19.03 63.43 22.37
CA VAL A 19 20.18 64.16 22.94
C VAL A 19 19.88 65.63 23.28
N ASP A 20 19.11 66.32 22.43
CA ASP A 20 18.75 67.72 22.63
C ASP A 20 17.72 67.91 23.75
N GLU A 21 16.77 66.99 23.89
CA GLU A 21 15.76 67.00 24.95
C GLU A 21 16.38 66.61 26.30
N ALA A 22 17.29 65.64 26.29
CA ALA A 22 18.06 65.23 27.46
C ALA A 22 18.95 66.36 28.00
N ARG A 23 19.41 67.27 27.14
CA ARG A 23 20.19 68.45 27.53
C ARG A 23 19.29 69.50 28.19
N ARG A 24 18.14 69.83 27.58
CA ARG A 24 17.15 70.76 28.15
C ARG A 24 16.62 70.29 29.50
N LEU A 25 16.35 68.99 29.63
CA LEU A 25 15.90 68.40 30.89
C LEU A 25 16.99 68.48 31.97
N ARG A 26 18.26 68.25 31.63
CA ARG A 26 19.39 68.46 32.56
C ARG A 26 19.51 69.89 33.05
N ASP A 27 19.37 70.86 32.16
CA ASP A 27 19.41 72.28 32.52
C ASP A 27 18.22 72.64 33.44
N HIS A 28 17.05 72.06 33.19
CA HIS A 28 15.86 72.23 34.04
C HIS A 28 16.03 71.60 35.43
N LEU A 29 16.67 70.42 35.54
CA LEU A 29 16.94 69.77 36.83
C LEU A 29 17.83 70.62 37.75
N ALA A 30 18.67 71.51 37.20
CA ALA A 30 19.49 72.44 37.99
C ALA A 30 18.64 73.48 38.75
N THR A 31 17.46 73.83 38.24
CA THR A 31 16.61 74.90 38.78
C THR A 31 15.30 74.40 39.40
N CYS A 32 14.84 73.19 39.07
CA CYS A 32 13.59 72.63 39.57
C CYS A 32 13.83 71.50 40.58
N GLN A 33 13.46 71.72 41.85
CA GLN A 33 13.59 70.71 42.91
C GLN A 33 12.65 69.51 42.71
N ARG A 34 11.41 69.75 42.31
CA ARG A 34 10.40 68.69 42.12
C ARG A 34 10.81 67.67 41.05
N CYS A 35 11.31 68.12 39.90
CA CYS A 35 11.77 67.22 38.84
C CYS A 35 13.02 66.44 39.26
N ARG A 36 13.86 67.03 40.13
CA ARG A 36 15.06 66.37 40.69
C ARG A 36 14.67 65.22 41.60
N GLU A 37 13.76 65.48 42.54
CA GLU A 37 13.22 64.45 43.43
C GLU A 37 12.57 63.30 42.64
N LEU A 38 11.85 63.61 41.56
CA LEU A 38 11.22 62.61 40.70
C LEU A 38 12.25 61.74 39.96
N VAL A 39 13.30 62.35 39.38
CA VAL A 39 14.37 61.62 38.68
C VAL A 39 15.19 60.76 39.65
N ASP A 40 15.44 61.25 40.87
CA ASP A 40 16.17 60.49 41.89
C ASP A 40 15.33 59.30 42.42
N ALA A 41 14.01 59.47 42.57
CA ALA A 41 13.10 58.38 42.90
C ALA A 41 13.09 57.29 41.82
N LEU A 42 12.97 57.67 40.55
CA LEU A 42 12.99 56.72 39.41
C LEU A 42 14.33 55.99 39.29
N ARG A 43 15.46 56.65 39.57
CA ARG A 43 16.78 55.99 39.61
C ARG A 43 16.91 55.00 40.77
N ALA A 44 16.34 55.33 41.92
CA ALA A 44 16.33 54.42 43.07
C ALA A 44 15.49 53.18 42.77
N GLU A 45 14.33 53.34 42.13
CA GLU A 45 13.48 52.23 41.68
C GLU A 45 14.20 51.35 40.64
N ASN A 46 14.81 51.95 39.61
CA ASN A 46 15.59 51.19 38.62
C ASN A 46 16.79 50.46 39.24
N ARG A 47 17.41 51.02 40.28
CA ARG A 47 18.48 50.33 41.02
C ARG A 47 17.94 49.11 41.76
N VAL A 48 16.80 49.23 42.46
CA VAL A 48 16.16 48.12 43.16
C VAL A 48 15.71 47.04 42.17
N LEU A 49 15.14 47.41 41.03
CA LEU A 49 14.77 46.47 39.97
C LEU A 49 15.99 45.79 39.36
N GLY A 50 17.08 46.52 39.12
CA GLY A 50 18.35 45.98 38.64
C GLY A 50 19.00 45.01 39.63
N GLU A 51 18.99 45.33 40.92
CA GLU A 51 19.45 44.45 41.99
C GLU A 51 18.55 43.20 42.11
N SER A 52 17.23 43.35 41.99
CA SER A 52 16.26 42.23 41.99
C SER A 52 16.43 41.31 40.77
N LEU A 53 16.83 41.87 39.63
CA LEU A 53 17.13 41.12 38.40
C LEU A 53 18.52 40.45 38.47
N HIS A 54 19.49 41.02 39.20
CA HIS A 54 20.80 40.42 39.49
C HIS A 54 20.77 39.41 40.66
N GLU A 55 19.74 39.43 41.51
CA GLU A 55 19.47 38.43 42.56
C GLU A 55 18.92 37.09 42.01
N LEU A 56 18.79 36.92 40.69
CA LEU A 56 18.70 35.59 40.08
C LEU A 56 20.11 35.05 39.89
N PRO A 57 20.61 34.14 40.76
CA PRO A 57 22.00 33.72 40.72
C PRO A 57 22.23 32.84 39.50
N GLU A 58 23.03 33.32 38.55
CA GLU A 58 24.02 32.47 37.88
C GLU A 58 25.13 32.14 38.89
N GLU A 59 24.86 31.24 39.84
CA GLU A 59 25.95 30.57 40.55
C GLU A 59 25.56 29.16 41.01
N ALA A 60 26.29 28.23 40.41
CA ALA A 60 26.60 26.90 40.87
C ALA A 60 26.62 26.77 42.41
N ALA A 61 25.58 26.16 42.97
CA ALA A 61 25.67 25.42 44.23
C ALA A 61 25.43 23.94 43.91
N ASP A 62 26.47 23.12 44.10
CA ASP A 62 26.42 21.67 44.01
C ASP A 62 25.33 21.11 44.93
N PRO A 63 24.33 20.37 44.42
CA PRO A 63 23.48 19.57 45.27
C PRO A 63 24.28 18.36 45.77
N VAL A 64 24.23 18.15 47.09
CA VAL A 64 24.54 16.90 47.77
C VAL A 64 24.14 15.71 46.90
N GLY A 65 25.13 14.88 46.59
CA GLY A 65 25.03 13.80 45.62
C GLY A 65 23.96 12.77 45.99
N PHE A 66 22.85 12.83 45.27
CA PHE A 66 22.17 11.63 44.80
C PHE A 66 22.41 11.55 43.29
N PRO A 67 22.81 10.37 42.75
CA PRO A 67 23.26 10.26 41.38
C PRO A 67 22.12 10.59 40.42
N ARG A 68 22.08 11.83 39.92
CA ARG A 68 21.31 12.15 38.72
C ARG A 68 22.06 11.53 37.56
N LEU A 69 21.62 10.34 37.17
CA LEU A 69 22.01 9.72 35.91
C LEU A 69 21.90 10.76 34.79
N ARG A 70 23.04 11.07 34.16
CA ARG A 70 23.12 11.77 32.87
C ARG A 70 22.33 10.96 31.83
N LEU A 71 21.03 11.21 31.77
CA LEU A 71 20.08 10.53 30.91
C LEU A 71 19.75 11.38 29.66
N SER A 72 20.73 12.12 29.11
CA SER A 72 20.43 13.16 28.10
C SER A 72 21.25 13.12 26.80
N ARG A 73 22.08 12.11 26.57
CA ARG A 73 22.60 11.81 25.22
C ARG A 73 22.77 10.34 24.98
N VAL A 74 23.37 9.61 25.93
CA VAL A 74 23.52 8.15 25.84
C VAL A 74 22.17 7.42 25.79
N TRP A 75 21.15 7.89 26.52
CA TRP A 75 19.80 7.31 26.43
C TRP A 75 19.01 7.77 25.20
N GLY A 76 19.34 8.94 24.64
CA GLY A 76 18.79 9.40 23.37
C GLY A 76 19.39 8.61 22.20
N ASP A 77 20.70 8.36 22.24
CA ASP A 77 21.44 7.54 21.29
C ASP A 77 21.11 6.06 21.47
N LEU A 78 20.90 5.56 22.70
CA LEU A 78 20.38 4.21 22.95
C LEU A 78 18.91 4.08 22.59
N ALA A 79 18.09 5.12 22.73
CA ALA A 79 16.70 5.11 22.28
C ALA A 79 16.60 5.23 20.76
N ALA A 80 17.49 5.99 20.11
CA ALA A 80 17.59 6.08 18.66
C ALA A 80 18.18 4.79 18.08
N LEU A 81 19.21 4.22 18.69
CA LEU A 81 19.76 2.92 18.33
C LEU A 81 18.74 1.81 18.61
N ALA A 82 17.99 1.86 19.72
CA ALA A 82 16.89 0.93 20.00
C ALA A 82 15.71 1.14 19.06
N ALA A 83 15.44 2.37 18.59
CA ALA A 83 14.42 2.65 17.59
C ALA A 83 14.85 2.20 16.20
N VAL A 84 16.12 2.33 15.85
CA VAL A 84 16.72 1.82 14.61
C VAL A 84 16.79 0.31 14.66
N LEU A 85 17.24 -0.30 15.75
CA LEU A 85 17.23 -1.75 15.97
C LEU A 85 15.80 -2.28 16.06
N ALA A 86 14.84 -1.53 16.61
CA ALA A 86 13.43 -1.88 16.59
C ALA A 86 12.85 -1.77 15.18
N LEU A 87 13.19 -0.75 14.40
CA LEU A 87 12.81 -0.59 12.99
C LEU A 87 13.44 -1.67 12.12
N VAL A 88 14.71 -2.03 12.34
CA VAL A 88 15.41 -3.14 11.70
C VAL A 88 14.84 -4.47 12.16
N SER A 89 14.43 -4.62 13.42
CA SER A 89 13.75 -5.82 13.90
C SER A 89 12.32 -5.93 13.36
N VAL A 90 11.61 -4.81 13.20
CA VAL A 90 10.27 -4.72 12.62
C VAL A 90 10.35 -4.96 11.12
N PHE A 91 11.37 -4.42 10.46
CA PHE A 91 11.68 -4.70 9.05
C PHE A 91 12.08 -6.17 8.89
N SER A 92 12.96 -6.72 9.72
CA SER A 92 13.34 -8.14 9.68
C SER A 92 12.18 -9.06 10.04
N ALA A 93 11.29 -8.68 10.97
CA ALA A 93 10.10 -9.45 11.35
C ALA A 93 8.96 -9.28 10.36
N TRP A 94 8.94 -8.19 9.59
CA TRP A 94 8.04 -7.95 8.47
C TRP A 94 8.53 -8.70 7.23
N VAL A 95 9.85 -8.76 7.00
CA VAL A 95 10.54 -9.59 5.99
C VAL A 95 10.39 -11.09 6.34
N ASP A 96 10.56 -11.50 7.59
CA ASP A 96 10.33 -12.87 8.08
C ASP A 96 8.84 -13.28 8.05
N LYS A 97 7.92 -12.30 8.04
CA LYS A 97 6.47 -12.52 7.87
C LYS A 97 6.01 -12.39 6.42
N LEU A 98 6.80 -11.76 5.56
CA LEU A 98 6.80 -11.93 4.11
C LEU A 98 7.48 -13.26 3.74
N ARG A 99 7.19 -14.33 4.49
CA ARG A 99 7.25 -15.68 3.94
C ARG A 99 6.19 -15.72 2.85
N ILE A 100 6.61 -15.27 1.67
CA ILE A 100 5.97 -15.64 0.43
C ILE A 100 5.92 -17.19 0.50
N PRO A 101 4.80 -17.83 0.14
CA PRO A 101 4.71 -19.29 0.09
C PRO A 101 5.95 -19.86 -0.63
N GLU A 102 6.47 -21.04 -0.28
CA GLU A 102 7.67 -21.62 -0.95
C GLU A 102 7.57 -21.59 -2.49
N ALA A 103 6.35 -21.61 -3.05
CA ALA A 103 6.06 -21.44 -4.48
C ALA A 103 6.29 -20.02 -5.07
N LEU A 104 6.50 -19.01 -4.24
CA LEU A 104 6.67 -17.59 -4.61
C LEU A 104 8.05 -17.05 -4.20
N GLU A 105 8.94 -17.87 -3.62
CA GLU A 105 10.28 -17.42 -3.15
C GLU A 105 11.12 -16.80 -4.27
N TRP A 106 10.87 -17.21 -5.52
CA TRP A 106 11.46 -16.62 -6.73
C TRP A 106 11.19 -15.12 -6.92
N LEU A 107 10.19 -14.56 -6.24
CA LEU A 107 9.80 -13.15 -6.28
C LEU A 107 10.35 -12.35 -5.09
N ASN A 108 11.12 -12.98 -4.19
CA ASN A 108 11.66 -12.33 -3.00
C ASN A 108 12.99 -11.61 -3.31
N PRO A 109 13.02 -10.26 -3.35
CA PRO A 109 14.22 -9.50 -3.71
C PRO A 109 15.32 -9.55 -2.63
N PHE A 110 15.05 -10.15 -1.47
CA PHE A 110 15.97 -10.26 -0.34
C PHE A 110 16.52 -11.68 -0.11
N SER A 111 16.20 -12.64 -0.99
CA SER A 111 16.72 -14.02 -0.92
C SER A 111 17.83 -14.25 -1.96
N ALA A 112 18.80 -15.13 -1.71
CA ALA A 112 19.90 -15.37 -2.65
C ALA A 112 19.41 -16.00 -3.97
N ASP A 113 18.40 -16.87 -3.91
CA ASP A 113 17.77 -17.50 -5.08
C ASP A 113 16.84 -16.52 -5.83
N GLY A 114 16.11 -15.67 -5.10
CA GLY A 114 15.29 -14.61 -5.70
C GLY A 114 16.13 -13.48 -6.29
N LEU A 115 17.25 -13.11 -5.67
CA LEU A 115 18.18 -12.13 -6.22
C LEU A 115 18.92 -12.70 -7.42
N THR A 116 19.35 -13.96 -7.40
CA THR A 116 20.00 -14.59 -8.57
C THR A 116 19.01 -14.82 -9.70
N ASN A 117 17.75 -15.17 -9.44
CA ASN A 117 16.73 -15.34 -10.47
C ASN A 117 16.18 -13.99 -10.96
N LEU A 118 16.09 -12.96 -10.11
CA LEU A 118 15.78 -11.59 -10.52
C LEU A 118 16.94 -11.02 -11.33
N ILE A 119 18.19 -11.19 -10.89
CA ILE A 119 19.38 -10.80 -11.66
C ILE A 119 19.43 -11.60 -12.95
N PHE A 120 19.18 -12.91 -12.96
CA PHE A 120 19.22 -13.73 -14.17
C PHE A 120 18.08 -13.38 -15.12
N ASN A 121 16.86 -13.12 -14.64
CA ASN A 121 15.76 -12.64 -15.48
C ASN A 121 15.98 -11.21 -15.94
N LEU A 122 16.55 -10.32 -15.11
CA LEU A 122 16.91 -8.97 -15.52
C LEU A 122 18.06 -9.04 -16.53
N SER A 123 19.03 -9.92 -16.34
CA SER A 123 20.17 -10.17 -17.24
C SER A 123 19.73 -10.82 -18.53
N TYR A 124 18.82 -11.79 -18.48
CA TYR A 124 18.21 -12.46 -19.62
C TYR A 124 17.32 -11.50 -20.39
N TYR A 125 16.52 -10.69 -19.67
CA TYR A 125 15.77 -9.56 -20.24
C TYR A 125 16.73 -8.59 -20.91
N PHE A 126 17.76 -8.08 -20.24
CA PHE A 126 18.78 -7.20 -20.84
C PHE A 126 19.57 -7.84 -21.98
N ALA A 127 19.78 -9.17 -21.96
CA ALA A 127 20.53 -9.90 -22.98
C ALA A 127 19.68 -10.34 -24.19
N HIS A 128 18.37 -10.55 -24.03
CA HIS A 128 17.49 -11.10 -25.07
C HIS A 128 16.30 -10.18 -25.45
N GLY A 129 16.12 -8.99 -24.85
CA GLY A 129 15.04 -8.06 -25.26
C GLY A 129 14.93 -6.67 -24.58
N GLY A 130 15.73 -6.35 -23.58
CA GLY A 130 15.59 -5.16 -22.73
C GLY A 130 16.27 -3.90 -23.27
N THR A 131 17.27 -4.06 -24.15
CA THR A 131 17.95 -2.95 -24.82
C THR A 131 17.08 -2.30 -25.90
N ALA A 132 16.18 -3.07 -26.53
CA ALA A 132 15.21 -2.54 -27.50
C ALA A 132 14.25 -1.55 -26.82
N MET A 133 13.63 -1.96 -25.70
CA MET A 133 12.69 -1.11 -24.97
C MET A 133 13.36 0.14 -24.37
N LEU A 134 14.61 0.06 -23.91
CA LEU A 134 15.34 1.20 -23.35
C LEU A 134 15.84 2.19 -24.41
N ALA A 135 16.30 1.70 -25.56
CA ALA A 135 16.65 2.55 -26.70
C ALA A 135 15.39 3.28 -27.22
N ASP A 136 14.26 2.58 -27.26
CA ASP A 136 12.98 3.14 -27.67
C ASP A 136 12.41 4.13 -26.64
N TYR A 137 12.56 3.86 -25.34
CA TYR A 137 12.20 4.81 -24.28
C TYR A 137 13.09 6.06 -24.32
N ALA A 138 14.38 5.91 -24.56
CA ALA A 138 15.30 7.03 -24.72
C ALA A 138 14.96 7.86 -25.97
N ALA A 139 14.53 7.22 -27.06
CA ALA A 139 14.08 7.89 -28.28
C ALA A 139 12.75 8.63 -28.08
N VAL A 140 11.78 8.06 -27.36
CA VAL A 140 10.49 8.71 -27.06
C VAL A 140 10.67 9.87 -26.09
N VAL A 141 11.41 9.67 -25.00
CA VAL A 141 11.69 10.73 -24.02
C VAL A 141 12.56 11.82 -24.65
N GLY A 142 13.58 11.46 -25.42
CA GLY A 142 14.41 12.39 -26.18
C GLY A 142 13.60 13.16 -27.22
N GLY A 143 12.70 12.50 -27.93
CA GLY A 143 11.75 13.12 -28.87
C GLY A 143 10.79 14.09 -28.17
N LEU A 144 10.30 13.76 -26.99
CA LEU A 144 9.42 14.62 -26.20
C LEU A 144 10.16 15.84 -25.65
N PHE A 145 11.42 15.68 -25.22
CA PHE A 145 12.30 16.78 -24.83
C PHE A 145 12.71 17.65 -26.02
N LEU A 146 12.87 17.08 -27.22
CA LEU A 146 13.11 17.84 -28.45
C LEU A 146 11.85 18.56 -28.94
N LEU A 147 10.65 17.99 -28.74
CA LEU A 147 9.37 18.64 -29.04
C LEU A 147 9.03 19.75 -28.04
N LEU A 148 9.27 19.53 -26.75
CA LEU A 148 9.07 20.54 -25.71
C LEU A 148 10.16 21.61 -25.75
N GLY A 149 11.41 21.20 -25.91
CA GLY A 149 12.56 22.09 -26.05
C GLY A 149 12.51 22.88 -27.36
N GLY A 150 12.24 22.21 -28.48
CA GLY A 150 12.04 22.83 -29.78
C GLY A 150 10.78 23.69 -29.82
N GLY A 151 9.68 23.26 -29.19
CA GLY A 151 8.46 24.05 -29.00
C GLY A 151 8.70 25.31 -28.17
N ALA A 152 9.47 25.21 -27.08
CA ALA A 152 9.88 26.36 -26.27
C ALA A 152 10.85 27.29 -27.02
N LEU A 153 11.75 26.75 -27.85
CA LEU A 153 12.68 27.53 -28.68
C LEU A 153 11.98 28.22 -29.86
N LEU A 154 10.92 27.62 -30.41
CA LEU A 154 10.05 28.19 -31.44
C LEU A 154 9.05 29.20 -30.87
N LEU A 155 8.55 28.99 -29.65
CA LEU A 155 7.77 29.99 -28.91
C LEU A 155 8.65 31.18 -28.48
N ALA A 156 9.91 30.94 -28.14
CA ALA A 156 10.90 31.97 -27.87
C ALA A 156 11.34 32.72 -29.14
N ARG A 157 11.41 32.04 -30.29
CA ARG A 157 11.58 32.66 -31.61
C ARG A 157 10.24 32.82 -32.31
N ARG A 158 9.41 33.69 -31.75
CA ARG A 158 8.27 34.27 -32.46
C ARG A 158 8.83 35.01 -33.70
N TRP A 159 8.79 34.35 -34.86
CA TRP A 159 8.53 34.86 -36.22
C TRP A 159 9.26 34.03 -37.28
N ARG A 160 8.47 33.59 -38.28
CA ARG A 160 8.82 33.01 -39.59
C ARG A 160 9.54 31.66 -39.59
N LEU A 161 8.84 30.62 -40.06
CA LEU A 161 9.38 29.59 -40.96
C LEU A 161 8.20 28.77 -41.51
N ASP A 162 7.72 29.14 -42.70
CA ASP A 162 6.84 28.32 -43.54
C ASP A 162 7.69 27.27 -44.26
N GLN A 163 7.68 26.02 -43.79
CA GLN A 163 8.32 24.91 -44.50
C GLN A 163 7.45 23.63 -44.39
N PRO A 164 6.80 23.17 -45.50
CA PRO A 164 5.97 21.96 -45.51
C PRO A 164 6.76 20.66 -45.22
N GLY A 165 8.09 20.71 -45.29
CA GLY A 165 8.96 19.58 -44.96
C GLY A 165 8.92 19.18 -43.48
N LEU A 166 8.66 20.13 -42.56
CA LEU A 166 8.55 19.82 -41.12
C LEU A 166 7.26 19.01 -40.83
N HIS A 167 6.16 19.36 -41.51
CA HIS A 167 4.91 18.62 -41.41
C HIS A 167 5.04 17.21 -41.98
N LEU A 168 5.77 17.03 -43.09
CA LEU A 168 6.05 15.72 -43.67
C LEU A 168 6.92 14.85 -42.75
N LEU A 169 7.93 15.44 -42.10
CA LEU A 169 8.80 14.75 -41.16
C LEU A 169 8.04 14.32 -39.88
N ILE A 170 7.17 15.19 -39.35
CA ILE A 170 6.30 14.87 -38.21
C ILE A 170 5.32 13.75 -38.58
N VAL A 171 4.75 13.78 -39.79
CA VAL A 171 3.86 12.71 -40.29
C VAL A 171 4.61 11.39 -40.49
N LEU A 172 5.82 11.41 -41.06
CA LEU A 172 6.66 10.21 -41.22
C LEU A 172 7.12 9.62 -39.87
N LEU A 173 7.40 10.47 -38.88
CA LEU A 173 7.75 10.04 -37.52
C LEU A 173 6.53 9.47 -36.76
N THR A 174 5.33 10.03 -36.93
CA THR A 174 4.10 9.47 -36.34
C THR A 174 3.62 8.19 -37.04
N LEU A 175 4.03 7.95 -38.29
CA LEU A 175 3.81 6.70 -39.02
C LEU A 175 4.81 5.59 -38.66
N SER A 176 5.89 5.90 -37.94
CA SER A 176 6.93 4.93 -37.53
C SER A 176 6.68 4.30 -36.15
N LEU A 177 5.43 3.97 -35.82
CA LEU A 177 5.14 3.22 -34.59
C LEU A 177 5.64 1.77 -34.75
N PRO A 178 6.40 1.21 -33.78
CA PRO A 178 6.70 -0.21 -33.77
C PRO A 178 5.38 -0.98 -33.63
N SER A 179 5.09 -1.82 -34.62
CA SER A 179 3.98 -2.77 -34.56
C SER A 179 4.34 -3.85 -33.54
N PHE A 180 3.79 -3.75 -32.34
CA PHE A 180 3.77 -4.89 -31.44
C PHE A 180 2.95 -6.01 -32.11
N ALA A 181 3.56 -7.18 -32.28
CA ALA A 181 2.94 -8.40 -32.77
C ALA A 181 1.96 -8.95 -31.71
N LEU A 182 0.82 -8.26 -31.56
CA LEU A 182 -0.27 -8.58 -30.64
C LEU A 182 -1.58 -8.42 -31.42
N GLU A 183 -2.18 -9.54 -31.79
CA GLU A 183 -3.49 -9.57 -32.44
C GLU A 183 -4.55 -9.23 -31.38
N ARG A 184 -5.27 -8.12 -31.55
CA ARG A 184 -6.31 -7.67 -30.61
C ARG A 184 -7.68 -7.80 -31.24
N ARG A 185 -8.56 -8.59 -30.62
CA ARG A 185 -9.94 -8.78 -31.06
C ARG A 185 -10.91 -8.38 -29.96
N HIS A 186 -11.77 -7.41 -30.27
CA HIS A 186 -12.82 -6.94 -29.37
C HIS A 186 -14.17 -6.92 -30.07
N ALA A 187 -15.07 -7.81 -29.66
CA ALA A 187 -16.42 -7.91 -30.18
C ALA A 187 -17.34 -8.57 -29.14
N GLU A 188 -18.66 -8.53 -29.33
CA GLU A 188 -19.56 -9.28 -28.45
C GLU A 188 -19.28 -10.79 -28.50
N PHE A 189 -18.99 -11.30 -29.70
CA PHE A 189 -18.58 -12.67 -29.95
C PHE A 189 -17.25 -12.66 -30.73
N VAL A 190 -16.17 -13.09 -30.08
CA VAL A 190 -14.86 -13.27 -30.72
C VAL A 190 -14.70 -14.76 -31.01
N THR A 191 -14.54 -15.12 -32.28
CA THR A 191 -14.31 -16.50 -32.70
C THR A 191 -13.02 -16.59 -33.50
N VAL A 192 -12.15 -17.54 -33.14
CA VAL A 192 -11.04 -18.00 -33.99
C VAL A 192 -11.51 -19.29 -34.63
N ALA A 193 -11.75 -19.26 -35.94
CA ALA A 193 -12.35 -20.40 -36.65
C ALA A 193 -11.40 -21.59 -36.71
N ALA A 194 -11.92 -22.81 -36.89
CA ALA A 194 -11.11 -24.03 -36.91
C ALA A 194 -10.01 -24.05 -37.99
N ASN A 195 -10.20 -23.35 -39.10
CA ASN A 195 -9.25 -23.20 -40.20
C ASN A 195 -8.33 -21.97 -40.06
N GLU A 196 -8.46 -21.22 -38.97
CA GLU A 196 -7.71 -20.02 -38.71
C GLU A 196 -6.52 -20.32 -37.80
N THR A 197 -5.36 -19.78 -38.15
CA THR A 197 -4.17 -19.82 -37.30
C THR A 197 -3.78 -18.38 -36.99
N VAL A 198 -3.70 -18.05 -35.70
CA VAL A 198 -3.18 -16.78 -35.21
C VAL A 198 -1.73 -17.01 -34.83
N ASP A 199 -0.81 -16.43 -35.61
CA ASP A 199 0.62 -16.67 -35.44
C ASP A 199 1.23 -15.97 -34.22
N ASP A 200 0.56 -14.94 -33.71
CA ASP A 200 1.00 -14.11 -32.58
C ASP A 200 0.17 -14.32 -31.31
N THR A 201 0.53 -13.61 -30.24
CA THR A 201 -0.28 -13.53 -29.03
C THR A 201 -1.64 -12.90 -29.33
N LEU A 202 -2.71 -13.57 -28.90
CA LEU A 202 -4.09 -13.14 -29.09
C LEU A 202 -4.64 -12.52 -27.80
N LEU A 203 -4.99 -11.25 -27.86
CA LEU A 203 -5.80 -10.59 -26.84
C LEU A 203 -7.25 -10.54 -27.30
N ALA A 204 -8.10 -11.39 -26.71
CA ALA A 204 -9.51 -11.49 -27.04
C ALA A 204 -10.39 -10.95 -25.89
N ALA A 205 -11.25 -10.00 -26.20
CA ALA A 205 -12.19 -9.42 -25.25
C ALA A 205 -13.62 -9.42 -25.80
N GLY A 206 -14.58 -9.94 -25.03
CA GLY A 206 -15.97 -10.04 -25.50
C GLY A 206 -16.93 -10.68 -24.51
N ASN A 207 -18.20 -10.86 -24.89
CA ASN A 207 -19.14 -11.64 -24.07
C ASN A 207 -18.81 -13.14 -24.17
N THR A 208 -18.54 -13.62 -25.38
CA THR A 208 -18.09 -14.99 -25.64
C THR A 208 -16.82 -14.97 -26.47
N VAL A 209 -15.78 -15.65 -26.00
CA VAL A 209 -14.54 -15.89 -26.78
C VAL A 209 -14.48 -17.39 -27.07
N ARG A 210 -14.43 -17.75 -28.35
CA ARG A 210 -14.35 -19.14 -28.79
C ARG A 210 -13.12 -19.34 -29.66
N VAL A 211 -12.27 -20.28 -29.29
CA VAL A 211 -11.04 -20.60 -30.02
C VAL A 211 -11.15 -22.03 -30.51
N GLU A 212 -11.48 -22.19 -31.79
CA GLU A 212 -11.57 -23.49 -32.48
C GLU A 212 -10.32 -23.77 -33.32
N GLY A 213 -9.62 -22.72 -33.78
CA GLY A 213 -8.38 -22.79 -34.55
C GLY A 213 -7.11 -22.92 -33.70
N VAL A 214 -5.98 -22.51 -34.28
CA VAL A 214 -4.67 -22.58 -33.62
C VAL A 214 -4.20 -21.18 -33.23
N VAL A 215 -3.68 -21.03 -32.02
CA VAL A 215 -2.98 -19.82 -31.56
C VAL A 215 -1.54 -20.22 -31.28
N ASN A 216 -0.59 -19.74 -32.09
CA ASN A 216 0.84 -20.07 -31.95
C ASN A 216 1.50 -19.29 -30.80
N GLY A 217 0.95 -18.14 -30.40
CA GLY A 217 1.38 -17.38 -29.23
C GLY A 217 0.56 -17.67 -27.97
N ASP A 218 0.54 -16.70 -27.06
CA ASP A 218 -0.25 -16.74 -25.83
C ASP A 218 -1.72 -16.33 -26.11
N LEU A 219 -2.65 -16.83 -25.31
CA LEU A 219 -4.06 -16.42 -25.36
C LEU A 219 -4.44 -15.67 -24.09
N LEU A 220 -4.66 -14.35 -24.22
CA LEU A 220 -5.19 -13.51 -23.15
C LEU A 220 -6.67 -13.26 -23.41
N ALA A 221 -7.54 -13.87 -22.61
CA ALA A 221 -8.98 -13.83 -22.84
C ALA A 221 -9.73 -13.18 -21.67
N PHE A 222 -10.50 -12.14 -21.99
CA PHE A 222 -11.38 -11.40 -21.08
C PHE A 222 -12.83 -11.56 -21.53
N ALA A 223 -13.58 -12.45 -20.89
CA ALA A 223 -14.92 -12.79 -21.38
C ALA A 223 -15.94 -13.17 -20.31
N ARG A 224 -17.23 -13.22 -20.65
CA ARG A 224 -18.19 -13.94 -19.78
C ARG A 224 -17.98 -15.44 -19.91
N THR A 225 -17.84 -15.93 -21.14
CA THR A 225 -17.58 -17.34 -21.43
C THR A 225 -16.38 -17.47 -22.37
N LEU A 226 -15.41 -18.28 -22.00
CA LEU A 226 -14.27 -18.67 -22.82
C LEU A 226 -14.37 -20.16 -23.13
N GLU A 227 -14.34 -20.51 -24.41
CA GLU A 227 -14.32 -21.89 -24.89
C GLU A 227 -13.09 -22.11 -25.77
N VAL A 228 -12.16 -22.96 -25.34
CA VAL A 228 -10.97 -23.34 -26.10
C VAL A 228 -11.14 -24.79 -26.55
N ARG A 229 -11.46 -24.97 -27.83
CA ARG A 229 -11.61 -26.29 -28.49
C ARG A 229 -10.41 -26.61 -29.39
N GLY A 230 -9.75 -25.59 -29.90
CA GLY A 230 -8.56 -25.71 -30.74
C GLY A 230 -7.27 -25.87 -29.93
N SER A 231 -6.14 -25.44 -30.51
CA SER A 231 -4.82 -25.57 -29.89
C SER A 231 -4.24 -24.21 -29.55
N VAL A 232 -3.76 -24.03 -28.32
CA VAL A 232 -2.96 -22.88 -27.89
C VAL A 232 -1.54 -23.38 -27.62
N LYS A 233 -0.57 -22.90 -28.39
CA LYS A 233 0.83 -23.30 -28.26
C LYS A 233 1.52 -22.60 -27.08
N GLY A 234 1.15 -21.35 -26.79
CA GLY A 234 1.65 -20.59 -25.65
C GLY A 234 0.88 -20.80 -24.35
N ASP A 235 0.95 -19.80 -23.47
CA ASP A 235 0.24 -19.75 -22.20
C ASP A 235 -1.21 -19.25 -22.39
N LEU A 236 -2.15 -19.80 -21.62
CA LEU A 236 -3.54 -19.37 -21.56
C LEU A 236 -3.79 -18.54 -20.30
N VAL A 237 -4.06 -17.25 -20.46
CA VAL A 237 -4.47 -16.35 -19.36
C VAL A 237 -5.95 -16.03 -19.53
N SER A 238 -6.80 -16.45 -18.58
CA SER A 238 -8.24 -16.25 -18.69
C SER A 238 -8.84 -15.54 -17.48
N PHE A 239 -9.54 -14.44 -17.76
CA PHE A 239 -10.41 -13.72 -16.83
C PHE A 239 -11.84 -13.83 -17.33
N ALA A 240 -12.59 -14.81 -16.78
CA ALA A 240 -13.95 -15.06 -17.23
C ALA A 240 -14.92 -15.50 -16.14
N LYS A 241 -16.23 -15.53 -16.44
CA LYS A 241 -17.17 -16.20 -15.55
C LYS A 241 -17.01 -17.72 -15.70
N ARG A 242 -16.96 -18.22 -16.92
CA ARG A 242 -16.75 -19.64 -17.21
C ARG A 242 -15.66 -19.81 -18.25
N THR A 243 -14.69 -20.67 -17.95
CA THR A 243 -13.64 -21.10 -18.87
C THR A 243 -13.80 -22.60 -19.10
N VAL A 244 -13.90 -23.01 -20.35
CA VAL A 244 -13.94 -24.41 -20.76
C VAL A 244 -12.77 -24.66 -21.70
N VAL A 245 -11.95 -25.65 -21.37
CA VAL A 245 -10.80 -26.05 -22.18
C VAL A 245 -10.98 -27.51 -22.57
N SER A 246 -11.47 -27.74 -23.78
CA SER A 246 -11.65 -29.08 -24.36
C SER A 246 -10.57 -29.43 -25.39
N GLY A 247 -9.83 -28.42 -25.86
CA GLY A 247 -8.72 -28.57 -26.80
C GLY A 247 -7.36 -28.80 -26.13
N THR A 248 -6.28 -28.43 -26.81
CA THR A 248 -4.91 -28.58 -26.29
C THR A 248 -4.32 -27.23 -25.91
N VAL A 249 -3.71 -27.13 -24.74
CA VAL A 249 -2.90 -25.99 -24.31
C VAL A 249 -1.49 -26.50 -24.02
N GLU A 250 -0.51 -26.17 -24.86
CA GLU A 250 0.84 -26.68 -24.68
C GLU A 250 1.58 -25.98 -23.53
N GLY A 251 1.32 -24.69 -23.31
CA GLY A 251 1.88 -23.92 -22.20
C GLY A 251 1.18 -24.16 -20.86
N ARG A 252 1.10 -23.11 -20.05
CA ARG A 252 0.47 -23.07 -18.72
C ARG A 252 -0.89 -22.39 -18.78
N ILE A 253 -1.78 -22.75 -17.87
CA ILE A 253 -3.07 -22.07 -17.69
C ILE A 253 -3.00 -21.18 -16.45
N TYR A 254 -3.14 -19.87 -16.64
CA TYR A 254 -3.38 -18.90 -15.58
C TYR A 254 -4.87 -18.54 -15.55
N ASN A 255 -5.60 -19.09 -14.60
CA ASN A 255 -7.05 -18.97 -14.56
C ASN A 255 -7.55 -18.19 -13.33
N PHE A 256 -8.34 -17.16 -13.60
CA PHE A 256 -9.00 -16.34 -12.59
C PHE A 256 -10.51 -16.30 -12.83
N SER A 257 -11.10 -17.42 -13.27
CA SER A 257 -12.53 -17.49 -13.57
C SER A 257 -13.37 -17.96 -12.39
N GLN A 258 -14.68 -17.74 -12.46
CA GLN A 258 -15.58 -18.32 -11.45
C GLN A 258 -15.56 -19.85 -11.56
N SER A 259 -15.58 -20.39 -12.78
CA SER A 259 -15.50 -21.84 -13.04
C SER A 259 -14.48 -22.15 -14.14
N LEU A 260 -13.69 -23.21 -13.93
CA LEU A 260 -12.81 -23.80 -14.93
C LEU A 260 -13.18 -25.28 -15.11
N ASP A 261 -13.62 -25.63 -16.32
CA ASP A 261 -13.84 -27.02 -16.75
C ASP A 261 -12.72 -27.39 -17.74
N LEU A 262 -11.89 -28.38 -17.39
CA LEU A 262 -10.80 -28.90 -18.24
C LEU A 262 -11.11 -30.33 -18.67
N ASP A 263 -11.37 -30.51 -19.96
CA ASP A 263 -11.64 -31.81 -20.60
C ASP A 263 -10.51 -32.24 -21.54
N GLY A 264 -9.64 -31.31 -21.91
CA GLY A 264 -8.58 -31.50 -22.91
C GLY A 264 -7.20 -31.77 -22.34
N GLU A 265 -6.19 -31.55 -23.17
CA GLU A 265 -4.78 -31.80 -22.83
C GLU A 265 -4.05 -30.50 -22.47
N LEU A 266 -3.38 -30.50 -21.33
CA LEU A 266 -2.52 -29.41 -20.86
C LEU A 266 -1.08 -29.91 -20.78
N GLY A 267 -0.15 -29.25 -21.49
CA GLY A 267 1.26 -29.63 -21.53
C GLY A 267 1.98 -29.38 -20.20
N HIS A 268 1.67 -28.29 -19.51
CA HIS A 268 2.32 -27.92 -18.24
C HIS A 268 1.32 -27.88 -17.06
N SER A 269 1.23 -26.75 -16.37
CA SER A 269 0.57 -26.61 -15.06
C SER A 269 -0.56 -25.59 -15.07
N ILE A 270 -1.51 -25.78 -14.16
CA ILE A 270 -2.59 -24.83 -13.88
C ILE A 270 -2.24 -24.01 -12.65
N TYR A 271 -2.31 -22.69 -12.77
CA TYR A 271 -2.16 -21.72 -11.69
C TYR A 271 -3.41 -20.86 -11.62
N GLY A 272 -4.01 -20.70 -10.45
CA GLY A 272 -5.20 -19.87 -10.39
C GLY A 272 -5.97 -19.83 -9.08
N TRP A 273 -6.97 -18.95 -9.10
CA TRP A 273 -7.98 -18.84 -8.07
C TRP A 273 -9.35 -18.90 -8.72
N VAL A 274 -10.15 -19.88 -8.35
CA VAL A 274 -11.48 -20.13 -8.94
C VAL A 274 -12.53 -20.36 -7.85
N GLN A 275 -13.81 -20.33 -8.20
CA GLN A 275 -14.84 -20.84 -7.29
C GLN A 275 -14.95 -22.36 -7.41
N SER A 276 -14.98 -22.88 -8.64
CA SER A 276 -15.05 -24.33 -8.90
C SER A 276 -14.05 -24.75 -9.98
N LEU A 277 -13.22 -25.75 -9.69
CA LEU A 277 -12.37 -26.43 -10.67
C LEU A 277 -12.93 -27.82 -10.95
N ARG A 278 -13.15 -28.15 -12.22
CA ARG A 278 -13.44 -29.51 -12.66
C ARG A 278 -12.39 -29.92 -13.70
N VAL A 279 -11.67 -30.99 -13.41
CA VAL A 279 -10.85 -31.69 -14.39
C VAL A 279 -11.54 -33.01 -14.66
N ASP A 280 -12.18 -33.10 -15.83
CA ASP A 280 -12.96 -34.27 -16.24
C ASP A 280 -12.05 -35.48 -16.48
N ASN A 281 -12.61 -36.67 -16.63
CA ASN A 281 -11.88 -37.93 -16.85
C ASN A 281 -11.03 -37.94 -18.13
N ARG A 282 -11.38 -37.11 -19.13
CA ARG A 282 -10.60 -36.89 -20.36
C ARG A 282 -9.50 -35.85 -20.18
N GLY A 283 -9.54 -35.07 -19.10
CA GLY A 283 -8.58 -34.01 -18.82
C GLY A 283 -7.22 -34.59 -18.42
N HIS A 284 -6.17 -34.12 -19.09
CA HIS A 284 -4.79 -34.51 -18.79
C HIS A 284 -3.95 -33.27 -18.47
N VAL A 285 -3.32 -33.26 -17.30
CA VAL A 285 -2.41 -32.21 -16.86
C VAL A 285 -0.97 -32.74 -16.86
N GLY A 286 -0.13 -32.17 -17.71
CA GLY A 286 1.22 -32.66 -17.99
C GLY A 286 2.22 -32.45 -16.86
N ASP A 287 2.10 -31.36 -16.10
CA ASP A 287 2.90 -31.13 -14.91
C ASP A 287 2.05 -31.20 -13.64
N GLY A 288 1.48 -30.09 -13.18
CA GLY A 288 0.83 -30.02 -11.88
C GLY A 288 -0.27 -28.99 -11.78
N ILE A 289 -0.96 -29.00 -10.65
CA ILE A 289 -2.05 -28.08 -10.35
C ILE A 289 -1.68 -27.30 -9.09
N VAL A 290 -1.73 -25.98 -9.15
CA VAL A 290 -1.58 -25.08 -8.00
C VAL A 290 -2.76 -24.11 -8.00
N VAL A 291 -3.87 -24.52 -7.36
CA VAL A 291 -5.14 -23.79 -7.43
C VAL A 291 -5.76 -23.59 -6.06
N GLY A 292 -6.27 -22.39 -5.82
CA GLY A 292 -7.21 -22.09 -4.74
C GLY A 292 -8.65 -22.11 -5.25
N ALA A 293 -9.51 -22.94 -4.65
CA ALA A 293 -10.91 -23.06 -5.06
C ALA A 293 -11.89 -23.18 -3.89
N GLY A 294 -13.18 -22.94 -4.15
CA GLY A 294 -14.24 -23.35 -3.24
C GLY A 294 -14.42 -24.86 -3.29
N ASP A 295 -14.67 -25.37 -4.50
CA ASP A 295 -14.89 -26.80 -4.77
C ASP A 295 -13.95 -27.28 -5.89
N ILE A 296 -13.37 -28.46 -5.73
CA ILE A 296 -12.55 -29.11 -6.77
C ILE A 296 -13.07 -30.53 -7.01
N SER A 297 -13.33 -30.87 -8.27
CA SER A 297 -13.49 -32.25 -8.74
C SER A 297 -12.33 -32.60 -9.68
N LEU A 298 -11.53 -33.60 -9.31
CA LEU A 298 -10.40 -34.08 -10.08
C LEU A 298 -10.64 -35.54 -10.48
N GLU A 299 -11.18 -35.75 -11.68
CA GLU A 299 -11.51 -37.05 -12.26
C GLU A 299 -10.46 -37.53 -13.27
N GLY A 300 -9.76 -36.60 -13.91
CA GLY A 300 -8.70 -36.87 -14.90
C GLY A 300 -7.32 -37.20 -14.34
N GLU A 301 -6.30 -37.08 -15.18
CA GLU A 301 -4.91 -37.40 -14.84
C GLU A 301 -4.06 -36.15 -14.61
N VAL A 302 -3.26 -36.15 -13.54
CA VAL A 302 -2.20 -35.18 -13.27
C VAL A 302 -0.87 -35.92 -13.21
N LYS A 303 0.00 -35.74 -14.19
CA LYS A 303 1.24 -36.54 -14.30
C LYS A 303 2.23 -36.30 -13.15
N ARG A 304 2.27 -35.11 -12.54
CA ARG A 304 3.13 -34.82 -11.38
C ARG A 304 2.32 -34.59 -10.11
N SER A 305 2.32 -33.37 -9.58
CA SER A 305 1.84 -33.07 -8.22
C SER A 305 0.65 -32.10 -8.25
N ALA A 306 -0.27 -32.27 -7.32
CA ALA A 306 -1.41 -31.39 -7.14
C ALA A 306 -1.33 -30.70 -5.77
N THR A 307 -1.25 -29.37 -5.78
CA THR A 307 -1.33 -28.51 -4.59
C THR A 307 -2.64 -27.74 -4.62
N ILE A 308 -3.55 -28.10 -3.73
CA ILE A 308 -4.93 -27.65 -3.75
C ILE A 308 -5.27 -26.92 -2.45
N PHE A 309 -5.78 -25.70 -2.56
CA PHE A 309 -6.37 -24.96 -1.45
C PHE A 309 -7.89 -24.91 -1.63
N ALA A 310 -8.63 -25.87 -1.08
CA ALA A 310 -10.05 -26.05 -1.38
C ALA A 310 -10.96 -26.05 -0.15
N GLY A 311 -12.16 -25.49 -0.28
CA GLY A 311 -13.25 -25.76 0.67
C GLY A 311 -13.59 -27.24 0.70
N ASN A 312 -13.92 -27.80 -0.45
CA ASN A 312 -14.12 -29.23 -0.66
C ASN A 312 -13.29 -29.70 -1.85
N ALA A 313 -12.56 -30.80 -1.70
CA ALA A 313 -11.84 -31.45 -2.79
C ALA A 313 -12.31 -32.89 -2.93
N ASP A 314 -12.82 -33.24 -4.11
CA ASP A 314 -13.13 -34.60 -4.52
C ASP A 314 -12.11 -35.05 -5.57
N VAL A 315 -11.41 -36.15 -5.28
CA VAL A 315 -10.38 -36.72 -6.14
C VAL A 315 -10.77 -38.14 -6.47
N SER A 316 -11.03 -38.37 -7.75
CA SER A 316 -11.35 -39.68 -8.33
C SER A 316 -10.33 -40.14 -9.37
N GLY A 317 -9.50 -39.23 -9.87
CA GLY A 317 -8.51 -39.50 -10.91
C GLY A 317 -7.14 -39.94 -10.40
N THR A 318 -6.14 -39.84 -11.28
CA THR A 318 -4.76 -40.26 -11.01
C THR A 318 -3.83 -39.05 -10.83
N ILE A 319 -3.01 -39.07 -9.80
CA ILE A 319 -1.96 -38.09 -9.51
C ILE A 319 -0.63 -38.85 -9.46
N GLY A 320 0.30 -38.53 -10.36
CA GLY A 320 1.54 -39.30 -10.51
C GLY A 320 2.54 -39.16 -9.37
N ARG A 321 2.51 -38.04 -8.63
CA ARG A 321 3.38 -37.75 -7.47
C ARG A 321 2.56 -37.35 -6.25
N ASP A 322 2.86 -36.20 -5.66
CA ASP A 322 2.32 -35.81 -4.36
C ASP A 322 0.99 -35.06 -4.49
N LEU A 323 0.04 -35.37 -3.60
CA LEU A 323 -1.18 -34.61 -3.40
C LEU A 323 -1.07 -33.83 -2.09
N THR A 324 -1.00 -32.50 -2.19
CA THR A 324 -1.06 -31.59 -1.05
C THR A 324 -2.40 -30.86 -1.06
N MET A 325 -3.22 -31.08 -0.04
CA MET A 325 -4.50 -30.39 0.12
C MET A 325 -4.52 -29.60 1.42
N ALA A 326 -5.01 -28.36 1.37
CA ALA A 326 -5.26 -27.57 2.57
C ALA A 326 -6.63 -26.89 2.49
N GLY A 327 -7.50 -27.15 3.48
CA GLY A 327 -8.78 -26.46 3.56
C GLY A 327 -9.85 -27.18 4.39
N GLY A 328 -11.05 -27.34 3.83
CA GLY A 328 -12.21 -27.86 4.54
C GLY A 328 -12.25 -29.38 4.57
N SER A 329 -12.64 -30.01 3.45
CA SER A 329 -12.80 -31.46 3.32
C SER A 329 -12.07 -32.03 2.11
N LEU A 330 -11.57 -33.26 2.24
CA LEU A 330 -10.93 -34.03 1.16
C LEU A 330 -11.61 -35.39 1.06
N THR A 331 -12.14 -35.72 -0.11
CA THR A 331 -12.70 -37.03 -0.44
C THR A 331 -11.85 -37.67 -1.52
N LEU A 332 -11.29 -38.84 -1.24
CA LEU A 332 -10.61 -39.70 -2.21
C LEU A 332 -11.54 -40.88 -2.50
N THR A 333 -12.02 -41.00 -3.74
CA THR A 333 -12.94 -42.07 -4.13
C THR A 333 -12.19 -43.37 -4.46
N ASN A 334 -12.94 -44.45 -4.74
CA ASN A 334 -12.37 -45.76 -5.04
C ASN A 334 -11.48 -45.78 -6.29
N ALA A 335 -11.66 -44.84 -7.21
CA ALA A 335 -10.86 -44.75 -8.43
C ALA A 335 -9.55 -43.95 -8.23
N ALA A 336 -9.40 -43.27 -7.09
CA ALA A 336 -8.29 -42.36 -6.87
C ALA A 336 -6.95 -43.10 -6.74
N ARG A 337 -5.93 -42.63 -7.45
CA ARG A 337 -4.55 -43.13 -7.34
C ARG A 337 -3.58 -41.98 -7.14
N VAL A 338 -2.79 -42.05 -6.07
CA VAL A 338 -1.73 -41.08 -5.73
C VAL A 338 -0.40 -41.80 -5.72
N GLY A 339 0.48 -41.49 -6.67
CA GLY A 339 1.79 -42.12 -6.86
C GLY A 339 2.84 -41.72 -5.82
N GLY A 340 2.66 -40.59 -5.13
CA GLY A 340 3.55 -40.07 -4.11
C GLY A 340 2.87 -39.90 -2.76
N ASN A 341 3.29 -38.87 -2.01
CA ASN A 341 2.82 -38.60 -0.66
C ASN A 341 1.48 -37.86 -0.67
N LEU A 342 0.63 -38.19 0.29
CA LEU A 342 -0.61 -37.47 0.58
C LEU A 342 -0.39 -36.59 1.81
N SER A 343 -0.40 -35.27 1.62
CA SER A 343 -0.37 -34.29 2.71
C SER A 343 -1.70 -33.54 2.77
N ALA A 344 -2.49 -33.77 3.82
CA ALA A 344 -3.79 -33.12 3.99
C ALA A 344 -3.82 -32.26 5.27
N ARG A 345 -4.09 -30.97 5.12
CA ARG A 345 -4.21 -30.01 6.22
C ARG A 345 -5.65 -29.54 6.39
N VAL A 346 -6.37 -30.20 7.30
CA VAL A 346 -7.80 -30.00 7.55
C VAL A 346 -8.08 -29.47 8.96
N ARG A 347 -9.31 -28.96 9.18
CA ARG A 347 -9.74 -28.48 10.51
C ARG A 347 -10.10 -29.63 11.45
N GLN A 348 -10.69 -30.71 10.94
CA GLN A 348 -11.05 -31.90 11.71
C GLN A 348 -10.70 -33.16 10.90
N LEU A 349 -10.26 -34.25 11.56
CA LEU A 349 -9.92 -35.51 10.86
C LEU A 349 -11.10 -36.10 10.10
N LYS A 350 -12.33 -35.93 10.60
CA LYS A 350 -13.56 -36.46 9.98
C LYS A 350 -13.86 -35.86 8.59
N ASP A 351 -13.22 -34.75 8.26
CA ASP A 351 -13.38 -34.06 6.98
C ASP A 351 -12.50 -34.69 5.89
N VAL A 352 -11.65 -35.67 6.22
CA VAL A 352 -10.90 -36.48 5.25
C VAL A 352 -11.54 -37.85 5.12
N ARG A 353 -12.14 -38.13 3.96
CA ARG A 353 -12.74 -39.42 3.61
C ARG A 353 -11.88 -40.08 2.55
N ILE A 354 -11.36 -41.26 2.84
CA ILE A 354 -10.60 -42.06 1.87
C ILE A 354 -11.37 -43.36 1.72
N ALA A 355 -11.85 -43.61 0.52
CA ALA A 355 -12.56 -44.85 0.22
C ALA A 355 -11.57 -46.02 0.13
N ASP A 356 -12.02 -47.24 0.45
CA ASP A 356 -11.16 -48.42 0.58
C ASP A 356 -10.42 -48.78 -0.74
N GLY A 357 -10.96 -48.37 -1.89
CA GLY A 357 -10.33 -48.59 -3.20
C GLY A 357 -9.22 -47.59 -3.56
N ALA A 358 -9.04 -46.50 -2.80
CA ALA A 358 -8.06 -45.48 -3.13
C ALA A 358 -6.62 -45.99 -2.90
N SER A 359 -5.75 -45.86 -3.91
CA SER A 359 -4.36 -46.32 -3.84
C SER A 359 -3.40 -45.15 -3.60
N ILE A 360 -2.64 -45.19 -2.50
CA ILE A 360 -1.62 -44.19 -2.15
C ILE A 360 -0.28 -44.93 -2.03
N LEU A 361 0.68 -44.63 -2.90
CA LEU A 361 1.98 -45.30 -2.94
C LEU A 361 2.99 -44.71 -1.93
N GLY A 362 2.85 -43.44 -1.57
CA GLY A 362 3.76 -42.74 -0.65
C GLY A 362 3.24 -42.62 0.79
N LYS A 363 3.85 -41.73 1.56
CA LYS A 363 3.50 -41.49 2.97
C LYS A 363 2.21 -40.68 3.09
N ARG A 364 1.41 -41.00 4.12
CA ARG A 364 0.20 -40.28 4.50
C ARG A 364 0.48 -39.38 5.69
N ASP A 365 0.54 -38.07 5.47
CA ASP A 365 0.65 -37.05 6.52
C ASP A 365 -0.64 -36.22 6.59
N ILE A 366 -1.48 -36.48 7.61
CA ILE A 366 -2.70 -35.70 7.83
C ILE A 366 -2.49 -34.83 9.06
N GLN A 367 -2.25 -33.54 8.81
CA GLN A 367 -2.04 -32.56 9.86
C GLN A 367 -3.33 -31.82 10.17
N VAL A 368 -3.91 -32.10 11.33
CA VAL A 368 -5.07 -31.32 11.80
C VAL A 368 -4.60 -29.98 12.32
N ARG A 369 -5.01 -28.91 11.64
CA ARG A 369 -4.79 -27.53 12.08
C ARG A 369 -5.69 -27.23 13.27
N VAL A 370 -5.28 -27.67 14.45
CA VAL A 370 -5.82 -27.15 15.70
C VAL A 370 -5.43 -25.67 15.74
N ARG A 371 -6.41 -24.77 15.64
CA ARG A 371 -6.21 -23.33 15.82
C ARG A 371 -5.73 -23.11 17.26
N LYS A 372 -4.42 -23.23 17.51
CA LYS A 372 -3.83 -22.88 18.80
C LYS A 372 -4.13 -21.39 19.03
N SER A 373 -4.84 -21.09 20.12
CA SER A 373 -5.20 -19.73 20.51
C SER A 373 -3.95 -18.86 20.61
N GLN A 374 -3.80 -17.91 19.68
CA GLN A 374 -2.70 -16.95 19.63
C GLN A 374 -2.61 -16.05 20.88
N PHE A 375 -3.68 -16.00 21.69
CA PHE A 375 -3.80 -15.18 22.89
C PHE A 375 -3.00 -15.69 24.09
N THR A 376 -2.47 -16.91 24.05
CA THR A 376 -1.67 -17.50 25.15
C THR A 376 -0.17 -17.26 25.01
N ARG A 377 0.31 -16.63 23.94
CA ARG A 377 1.75 -16.42 23.70
C ARG A 377 2.17 -14.99 24.09
N PRO A 378 3.19 -14.80 24.96
CA PRO A 378 3.68 -13.46 25.31
C PRO A 378 4.19 -12.67 24.09
N ARG A 379 4.66 -13.36 23.04
CA ARG A 379 5.05 -12.77 21.75
C ARG A 379 3.90 -12.03 21.04
N PHE A 380 2.65 -12.42 21.29
CA PHE A 380 1.46 -11.76 20.74
C PHE A 380 1.29 -10.35 21.32
N TYR A 381 1.36 -10.23 22.65
CA TYR A 381 1.27 -8.95 23.35
C TYR A 381 2.45 -8.04 23.03
N LEU A 382 3.67 -8.60 22.93
CA LEU A 382 4.84 -7.86 22.48
C LEU A 382 4.63 -7.29 21.06
N HIS A 383 4.14 -8.11 20.12
CA HIS A 383 3.86 -7.66 18.76
C HIS A 383 2.80 -6.56 18.71
N GLN A 384 1.75 -6.67 19.54
CA GLN A 384 0.72 -5.64 19.66
C GLN A 384 1.28 -4.32 20.21
N ALA A 385 2.14 -4.39 21.24
CA ALA A 385 2.79 -3.22 21.82
C ALA A 385 3.69 -2.51 20.80
N VAL A 386 4.47 -3.27 20.03
CA VAL A 386 5.31 -2.73 18.94
C VAL A 386 4.45 -2.06 17.87
N TRP A 387 3.33 -2.67 17.46
CA TRP A 387 2.40 -2.08 16.50
C TRP A 387 1.74 -0.80 17.01
N LEU A 388 1.38 -0.77 18.30
CA LEU A 388 0.82 0.40 18.96
C LEU A 388 1.86 1.53 19.02
N ALA A 389 3.11 1.22 19.37
CA ALA A 389 4.21 2.16 19.40
C ALA A 389 4.52 2.72 17.99
N ALA A 390 4.50 1.89 16.96
CA ALA A 390 4.65 2.34 15.57
C ALA A 390 3.50 3.26 15.14
N ALA A 391 2.25 2.92 15.48
CA ALA A 391 1.10 3.79 15.21
C ALA A 391 1.18 5.13 15.96
N MET A 392 1.68 5.11 17.20
CA MET A 392 1.96 6.31 17.99
C MET A 392 3.01 7.18 17.31
N LEU A 393 4.12 6.58 16.86
CA LEU A 393 5.20 7.29 16.18
C LEU A 393 4.68 7.95 14.91
N VAL A 394 3.90 7.23 14.09
CA VAL A 394 3.31 7.82 12.86
C VAL A 394 2.33 8.95 13.20
N GLY A 395 1.50 8.79 14.24
CA GLY A 395 0.59 9.86 14.67
C GLY A 395 1.33 11.10 15.20
N TRP A 396 2.41 10.89 15.97
CA TRP A 396 3.30 11.96 16.43
C TRP A 396 3.99 12.65 15.26
N LEU A 397 4.51 11.89 14.30
CA LEU A 397 5.14 12.42 13.08
C LEU A 397 4.14 13.21 12.24
N GLY A 398 2.91 12.72 12.10
CA GLY A 398 1.82 13.43 11.41
C GLY A 398 1.47 14.75 12.09
N LEU A 399 1.39 14.77 13.42
CA LEU A 399 1.20 15.99 14.22
C LEU A 399 2.41 16.94 14.14
N ALA A 400 3.62 16.44 13.90
CA ALA A 400 4.83 17.24 13.79
C ALA A 400 5.02 17.85 12.39
N LEU A 401 4.80 17.07 11.33
CA LEU A 401 4.98 17.50 9.94
C LEU A 401 3.81 18.36 9.44
N PHE A 402 2.57 17.97 9.77
CA PHE A 402 1.36 18.60 9.23
C PHE A 402 0.30 18.83 10.32
N PRO A 403 0.57 19.67 11.33
CA PRO A 403 -0.34 19.87 12.47
C PRO A 403 -1.73 20.32 12.03
N GLY A 404 -1.84 21.34 11.17
CA GLY A 404 -3.15 21.85 10.73
C GLY A 404 -3.97 20.82 9.95
N PHE A 405 -3.34 20.06 9.06
CA PHE A 405 -4.02 19.01 8.29
C PHE A 405 -4.49 17.85 9.18
N PHE A 406 -3.63 17.41 10.11
CA PHE A 406 -3.97 16.36 11.05
C PHE A 406 -5.15 16.76 11.93
N GLN A 407 -5.11 17.97 12.50
CA GLN A 407 -6.19 18.49 13.33
C GLN A 407 -7.51 18.60 12.54
N ALA A 408 -7.47 19.12 11.31
CA ALA A 408 -8.64 19.23 10.46
C ALA A 408 -9.25 17.85 10.11
N CYS A 409 -8.41 16.85 9.80
CA CYS A 409 -8.89 15.48 9.58
C CYS A 409 -9.54 14.90 10.84
N THR A 410 -8.93 15.08 12.02
CA THR A 410 -9.54 14.59 13.27
C THR A 410 -10.89 15.26 13.58
N GLN A 411 -11.05 16.55 13.28
CA GLN A 411 -12.33 17.25 13.45
C GLN A 411 -13.37 16.79 12.43
N ALA A 412 -12.95 16.53 11.19
CA ALA A 412 -13.83 16.04 10.12
C ALA A 412 -14.39 14.63 10.42
N VAL A 413 -13.72 13.81 11.24
CA VAL A 413 -14.29 12.55 11.76
C VAL A 413 -15.58 12.81 12.56
N GLY A 414 -15.65 13.94 13.27
CA GLY A 414 -16.82 14.34 14.07
C GLY A 414 -18.09 14.64 13.27
N ALA A 415 -18.00 14.79 11.94
CA ALA A 415 -19.17 14.93 11.07
C ALA A 415 -19.97 13.62 10.91
N GLY A 416 -19.50 12.51 11.51
CA GLY A 416 -20.24 11.26 11.71
C GLY A 416 -20.72 10.65 10.39
N TRP A 417 -22.04 10.70 10.15
CA TRP A 417 -22.68 10.07 8.98
C TRP A 417 -22.20 10.61 7.62
N ARG A 418 -21.86 11.89 7.53
CA ARG A 418 -21.37 12.48 6.27
C ARG A 418 -19.99 11.95 5.91
N SER A 419 -19.09 11.86 6.89
CA SER A 419 -17.75 11.28 6.71
C SER A 419 -17.83 9.77 6.49
N LEU A 420 -18.76 9.08 7.14
CA LEU A 420 -18.97 7.65 6.90
C LEU A 420 -19.44 7.38 5.47
N GLY A 421 -20.44 8.13 4.97
CA GLY A 421 -20.95 8.00 3.61
C GLY A 421 -19.89 8.33 2.55
N LEU A 422 -19.16 9.42 2.72
CA LEU A 422 -18.05 9.79 1.81
C LEU A 422 -16.95 8.72 1.84
N GLY A 423 -16.63 8.20 3.02
CA GLY A 423 -15.66 7.14 3.22
C GLY A 423 -16.01 5.84 2.51
N VAL A 424 -17.27 5.42 2.56
CA VAL A 424 -17.76 4.25 1.79
C VAL A 424 -17.62 4.50 0.29
N GLY A 425 -17.98 5.70 -0.17
CA GLY A 425 -17.81 6.10 -1.58
C GLY A 425 -16.35 6.05 -2.04
N VAL A 426 -15.41 6.53 -1.22
CA VAL A 426 -13.97 6.50 -1.53
C VAL A 426 -13.42 5.08 -1.43
N LEU A 427 -13.85 4.28 -0.45
CA LEU A 427 -13.40 2.90 -0.27
C LEU A 427 -13.74 2.04 -1.51
N ALA A 428 -14.94 2.21 -2.07
CA ALA A 428 -15.37 1.48 -3.27
C ALA A 428 -14.92 2.14 -4.58
N GLY A 429 -14.97 3.48 -4.66
CA GLY A 429 -14.70 4.23 -5.89
C GLY A 429 -13.22 4.41 -6.21
N ALA A 430 -12.36 4.58 -5.20
CA ALA A 430 -10.93 4.81 -5.44
C ALA A 430 -10.23 3.61 -6.11
N PRO A 431 -10.47 2.34 -5.70
CA PRO A 431 -9.90 1.20 -6.42
C PRO A 431 -10.31 1.15 -7.89
N VAL A 432 -11.58 1.44 -8.20
CA VAL A 432 -12.07 1.48 -9.59
C VAL A 432 -11.37 2.60 -10.37
N ALA A 433 -11.26 3.80 -9.80
CA ALA A 433 -10.57 4.92 -10.43
C ALA A 433 -9.07 4.64 -10.65
N ILE A 434 -8.40 3.97 -9.71
CA ILE A 434 -7.01 3.53 -9.84
C ILE A 434 -6.86 2.55 -11.00
N VAL A 435 -7.75 1.56 -11.11
CA VAL A 435 -7.74 0.58 -12.22
C VAL A 435 -8.00 1.26 -13.56
N VAL A 436 -8.99 2.15 -13.63
CA VAL A 436 -9.28 2.91 -14.86
C VAL A 436 -8.10 3.78 -15.27
N ALA A 437 -7.43 4.44 -14.32
CA ALA A 437 -6.21 5.20 -14.61
C ALA A 437 -5.09 4.28 -15.14
N ALA A 438 -4.92 3.09 -14.55
CA ALA A 438 -3.90 2.12 -14.96
C ALA A 438 -4.08 1.58 -16.39
N VAL A 439 -5.27 1.68 -16.98
CA VAL A 439 -5.51 1.29 -18.39
C VAL A 439 -4.73 2.17 -19.36
N THR A 440 -4.41 3.41 -18.98
CA THR A 440 -3.60 4.31 -19.80
C THR A 440 -2.11 4.12 -19.52
N LEU A 441 -1.26 4.15 -20.57
CA LEU A 441 0.19 3.99 -20.41
C LEU A 441 0.80 5.05 -19.47
N VAL A 442 0.32 6.29 -19.57
CA VAL A 442 0.70 7.40 -18.67
C VAL A 442 0.08 7.24 -17.28
N GLY A 443 -1.06 6.55 -17.18
CA GLY A 443 -1.76 6.36 -15.93
C GLY A 443 -1.27 5.19 -15.09
N ILE A 444 -0.45 4.27 -15.61
CA ILE A 444 0.24 3.25 -14.80
C ILE A 444 1.05 3.91 -13.65
N PRO A 445 2.01 4.83 -13.90
CA PRO A 445 2.75 5.47 -12.81
C PRO A 445 1.84 6.31 -11.89
N ILE A 446 0.85 7.00 -12.44
CA ILE A 446 -0.12 7.79 -11.67
C ILE A 446 -0.96 6.88 -10.75
N SER A 447 -1.43 5.74 -11.27
CA SER A 447 -2.23 4.77 -10.53
C SER A 447 -1.44 4.14 -9.38
N LEU A 448 -0.13 3.90 -9.57
CA LEU A 448 0.76 3.40 -8.52
C LEU A 448 0.95 4.44 -7.41
N MET A 449 1.11 5.72 -7.78
CA MET A 449 1.14 6.83 -6.81
C MET A 449 -0.20 6.98 -6.07
N LEU A 450 -1.33 6.93 -6.78
CA LEU A 450 -2.66 6.98 -6.16
C LEU A 450 -2.90 5.80 -5.22
N LEU A 451 -2.49 4.59 -5.61
CA LEU A 451 -2.58 3.40 -4.78
C LEU A 451 -1.74 3.55 -3.51
N ALA A 452 -0.52 4.08 -3.62
CA ALA A 452 0.32 4.34 -2.45
C ALA A 452 -0.33 5.35 -1.49
N VAL A 453 -0.88 6.46 -2.01
CA VAL A 453 -1.61 7.46 -1.21
C VAL A 453 -2.87 6.85 -0.58
N TYR A 454 -3.62 6.03 -1.32
CA TYR A 454 -4.82 5.36 -0.84
C TYR A 454 -4.52 4.37 0.30
N LEU A 455 -3.48 3.54 0.15
CA LEU A 455 -3.03 2.62 1.20
C LEU A 455 -2.53 3.38 2.44
N ALA A 456 -1.79 4.49 2.24
CA ALA A 456 -1.38 5.36 3.33
C ALA A 456 -2.59 5.99 4.04
N ALA A 457 -3.60 6.44 3.29
CA ALA A 457 -4.83 7.01 3.85
C ALA A 457 -5.64 5.96 4.65
N ILE A 458 -5.75 4.73 4.16
CA ILE A 458 -6.34 3.61 4.93
C ILE A 458 -5.58 3.38 6.24
N TYR A 459 -4.24 3.42 6.20
CA TYR A 459 -3.43 3.25 7.39
C TYR A 459 -3.57 4.43 8.37
N LEU A 460 -3.63 5.67 7.89
CA LEU A 460 -3.82 6.88 8.70
C LEU A 460 -5.25 7.01 9.25
N ALA A 461 -6.25 6.42 8.60
CA ALA A 461 -7.65 6.48 9.03
C ALA A 461 -7.83 6.08 10.50
N LYS A 462 -7.20 4.98 10.94
CA LYS A 462 -7.25 4.53 12.34
C LYS A 462 -6.64 5.55 13.32
N ILE A 463 -5.64 6.31 12.87
CA ILE A 463 -4.89 7.27 13.68
C ILE A 463 -5.78 8.50 13.91
N TRP A 464 -6.42 9.02 12.87
CA TRP A 464 -7.34 10.16 12.99
C TRP A 464 -8.58 9.81 13.84
N VAL A 465 -9.17 8.64 13.63
CA VAL A 465 -10.32 8.18 14.42
C VAL A 465 -9.92 7.93 15.88
N GLY A 466 -8.74 7.33 16.11
CA GLY A 466 -8.19 7.16 17.46
C GLY A 466 -7.98 8.50 18.16
N ALA A 467 -7.31 9.46 17.52
CA ALA A 467 -7.11 10.79 18.07
C ALA A 467 -8.43 11.50 18.39
N PHE A 468 -9.44 11.40 17.51
CA PHE A 468 -10.77 11.94 17.77
C PHE A 468 -11.43 11.30 18.99
N LEU A 469 -11.45 9.96 19.05
CA LEU A 469 -12.09 9.21 20.13
C LEU A 469 -11.45 9.50 21.49
N GLY A 470 -10.11 9.55 21.55
CA GLY A 470 -9.41 9.84 22.80
C GLY A 470 -9.57 11.28 23.25
N ARG A 471 -9.68 12.25 22.33
CA ARG A 471 -10.01 13.64 22.68
C ARG A 471 -11.45 13.80 23.17
N MET A 472 -12.40 13.09 22.56
CA MET A 472 -13.79 13.08 23.01
C MET A 472 -13.92 12.57 24.45
N LEU A 473 -13.12 11.56 24.82
CA LEU A 473 -13.16 10.94 26.14
C LEU A 473 -12.40 11.73 27.21
N LEU A 474 -11.18 12.19 26.90
CA LEU A 474 -10.32 12.89 27.87
C LEU A 474 -10.76 14.33 28.13
N LYS A 475 -11.58 14.93 27.25
CA LYS A 475 -12.01 16.34 27.30
C LYS A 475 -10.89 17.28 27.81
N PRO A 476 -9.69 17.27 27.19
CA PRO A 476 -8.54 17.95 27.74
C PRO A 476 -8.80 19.46 27.85
N SER A 477 -8.43 20.04 29.01
CA SER A 477 -8.57 21.47 29.30
C SER A 477 -7.57 22.37 28.57
N GLY A 478 -6.54 21.79 27.91
CA GLY A 478 -5.50 22.49 27.15
C GLY A 478 -5.38 22.07 25.68
N THR A 479 -4.71 22.89 24.88
CA THR A 479 -4.36 22.62 23.46
C THR A 479 -2.91 22.13 23.29
N THR A 480 -2.25 21.77 24.39
CA THR A 480 -0.83 21.46 24.42
C THR A 480 -0.49 20.18 23.65
N ARG A 481 0.72 20.09 23.09
CA ARG A 481 1.19 18.93 22.30
C ARG A 481 1.08 17.60 23.07
N ARG A 482 1.28 17.64 24.40
CA ARG A 482 1.13 16.50 25.31
C ARG A 482 -0.30 15.97 25.35
N ASP A 483 -1.30 16.86 25.38
CA ASP A 483 -2.72 16.48 25.46
C ASP A 483 -3.19 15.81 24.17
N TRP A 484 -2.68 16.26 23.02
CA TRP A 484 -2.92 15.60 21.73
C TRP A 484 -2.35 14.19 21.68
N LEU A 485 -1.14 13.99 22.21
CA LEU A 485 -0.48 12.69 22.26
C LEU A 485 -1.18 11.75 23.25
N LEU A 486 -1.61 12.25 24.40
CA LEU A 486 -2.40 11.49 25.36
C LEU A 486 -3.76 11.09 24.78
N GLY A 487 -4.43 12.00 24.06
CA GLY A 487 -5.65 11.69 23.30
C GLY A 487 -5.42 10.60 22.26
N LEU A 488 -4.36 10.71 21.46
CA LEU A 488 -4.00 9.68 20.49
C LEU A 488 -3.74 8.32 21.17
N LEU A 489 -3.02 8.31 22.30
CA LEU A 489 -2.70 7.09 23.06
C LEU A 489 -3.94 6.38 23.55
N VAL A 490 -4.79 7.11 24.27
CA VAL A 490 -6.00 6.56 24.88
C VAL A 490 -6.95 6.06 23.79
N GLY A 491 -7.12 6.84 22.72
CA GLY A 491 -7.95 6.44 21.59
C GLY A 491 -7.45 5.18 20.88
N LEU A 492 -6.15 5.11 20.53
CA LEU A 492 -5.57 3.93 19.89
C LEU A 492 -5.61 2.68 20.78
N LEU A 493 -5.43 2.85 22.10
CA LEU A 493 -5.56 1.76 23.08
C LEU A 493 -6.98 1.21 23.08
N ILE A 494 -7.99 2.08 23.15
CA ILE A 494 -9.41 1.68 23.13
C ILE A 494 -9.73 0.95 21.83
N LEU A 495 -9.34 1.49 20.68
CA LEU A 495 -9.59 0.87 19.38
C LEU A 495 -8.91 -0.51 19.26
N THR A 496 -7.72 -0.65 19.84
CA THR A 496 -7.01 -1.94 19.92
C THR A 496 -7.79 -2.95 20.75
N ILE A 497 -8.31 -2.54 21.91
CA ILE A 497 -9.10 -3.40 22.81
C ILE A 497 -10.41 -3.83 22.14
N VAL A 498 -11.14 -2.88 21.53
CA VAL A 498 -12.41 -3.15 20.82
C VAL A 498 -12.18 -4.07 19.62
N GLY A 499 -11.02 -3.96 18.96
CA GLY A 499 -10.62 -4.83 17.86
C GLY A 499 -10.47 -6.30 18.24
N PHE A 500 -10.32 -6.63 19.54
CA PHE A 500 -10.25 -8.02 20.02
C PHE A 500 -11.62 -8.69 20.17
N ILE A 501 -12.73 -7.94 20.15
CA ILE A 501 -14.06 -8.53 20.25
C ILE A 501 -14.34 -9.34 18.96
N PRO A 502 -14.52 -10.67 19.05
CA PRO A 502 -14.80 -11.49 17.87
C PRO A 502 -16.13 -11.05 17.24
N TYR A 503 -16.20 -11.12 15.90
CA TYR A 503 -17.31 -10.64 15.05
C TYR A 503 -17.52 -9.12 15.01
N LEU A 504 -17.59 -8.43 16.17
CA LEU A 504 -17.74 -6.96 16.21
C LEU A 504 -16.47 -6.22 15.75
N GLY A 505 -15.28 -6.73 16.06
CA GLY A 505 -14.02 -6.08 15.67
C GLY A 505 -13.81 -5.97 14.17
N GLY A 506 -14.47 -6.80 13.35
CA GLY A 506 -14.47 -6.66 11.89
C GLY A 506 -15.27 -5.43 11.43
N LEU A 507 -16.50 -5.32 11.91
CA LEU A 507 -17.41 -4.23 11.57
C LEU A 507 -16.89 -2.88 12.08
N VAL A 508 -16.37 -2.85 13.31
CA VAL A 508 -15.77 -1.62 13.88
C VAL A 508 -14.55 -1.20 13.06
N ARG A 509 -13.69 -2.13 12.61
CA ARG A 509 -12.56 -1.79 11.73
C ARG A 509 -13.01 -1.19 10.40
N LEU A 510 -14.03 -1.77 9.77
CA LEU A 510 -14.59 -1.21 8.54
C LEU A 510 -15.13 0.21 8.77
N ALA A 511 -15.91 0.42 9.82
CA ALA A 511 -16.46 1.73 10.16
C ALA A 511 -15.36 2.77 10.44
N MET A 512 -14.30 2.38 11.16
CA MET A 512 -13.14 3.25 11.41
C MET A 512 -12.42 3.66 10.12
N VAL A 513 -12.20 2.70 9.22
CA VAL A 513 -11.56 2.95 7.92
C VAL A 513 -12.41 3.90 7.09
N CYS A 514 -13.73 3.67 7.00
CA CYS A 514 -14.64 4.57 6.31
C CYS A 514 -14.64 5.98 6.91
N LEU A 515 -14.80 6.12 8.24
CA LEU A 515 -14.81 7.42 8.90
C LEU A 515 -13.52 8.22 8.66
N GLY A 516 -12.35 7.57 8.78
CA GLY A 516 -11.07 8.23 8.56
C GLY A 516 -10.80 8.59 7.10
N LEU A 517 -11.14 7.71 6.14
CA LEU A 517 -11.03 7.99 4.70
C LEU A 517 -11.96 9.11 4.26
N GLY A 518 -13.19 9.13 4.77
CA GLY A 518 -14.12 10.20 4.48
C GLY A 518 -13.67 11.54 5.06
N ALA A 519 -13.13 11.55 6.28
CA ALA A 519 -12.52 12.75 6.85
C ALA A 519 -11.36 13.28 6.00
N PHE A 520 -10.50 12.39 5.51
CA PHE A 520 -9.40 12.74 4.60
C PHE A 520 -9.90 13.30 3.27
N ALA A 521 -10.84 12.62 2.61
CA ALA A 521 -11.38 13.06 1.33
C ALA A 521 -12.13 14.39 1.45
N TRP A 522 -12.86 14.60 2.54
CA TRP A 522 -13.53 15.87 2.82
C TRP A 522 -12.52 17.01 2.97
N GLN A 523 -11.45 16.79 3.73
CA GLN A 523 -10.41 17.78 3.93
C GLN A 523 -9.64 18.07 2.63
N LEU A 524 -9.34 17.04 1.84
CA LEU A 524 -8.70 17.18 0.54
C LEU A 524 -9.55 18.00 -0.42
N HIS A 525 -10.86 17.71 -0.49
CA HIS A 525 -11.81 18.47 -1.30
C HIS A 525 -11.92 19.94 -0.84
N ARG A 526 -11.87 20.19 0.48
CA ARG A 526 -11.86 21.56 1.02
C ARG A 526 -10.56 22.31 0.70
N SER A 527 -9.41 21.64 0.74
CA SER A 527 -8.13 22.26 0.36
C SER A 527 -8.00 22.51 -1.15
N LEU A 528 -8.68 21.72 -1.98
CA LEU A 528 -8.71 21.87 -3.45
C LEU A 528 -9.70 22.93 -3.94
N ARG A 529 -10.60 23.42 -3.06
CA ARG A 529 -11.44 24.59 -3.34
C ARG A 529 -10.78 25.84 -2.71
N PRO A 530 -9.84 26.52 -3.40
CA PRO A 530 -9.48 27.86 -2.99
C PRO A 530 -10.74 28.74 -3.00
N ALA A 531 -10.86 29.64 -2.02
CA ALA A 531 -12.00 30.52 -1.88
C ALA A 531 -12.21 31.34 -3.16
N ILE A 532 -13.29 31.06 -3.91
CA ILE A 532 -13.79 31.94 -4.98
C ILE A 532 -14.64 33.07 -4.35
N ALA A 533 -14.27 33.56 -3.16
CA ALA A 533 -15.04 34.62 -2.50
C ALA A 533 -14.20 35.33 -1.44
N ALA A 534 -13.57 36.44 -1.84
CA ALA A 534 -13.87 37.80 -1.35
C ALA A 534 -12.95 38.79 -2.06
#